data_AF-A0A929E1V9-F1
#
_entry.id   AF-A0A929E1V9-F1
#
_cell.length_a   1.000
_cell.length_b   1.000
_cell.length_c   1.000
_cell.angle_alpha   90.00
_cell.angle_beta   90.00
_cell.angle_gamma   90.00
#
_symmetry.space_group_name_H-M   'P 1'
#
loop_
_entity.id
_entity.type
_entity.pdbx_description
1 polymer ?
#
loop_
_entity_poly.entity_id
_entity_poly.type
_entity_poly.pdbx_seq_one_letter_code
_entity_poly.pdbx_strand_id
1 'polypeptide(L)' 'EILTKHLFEEMEEMLGGMWAFETDPIEAARLMIAHIDSKRKALGIDKARERVLYDMEMRRDLESA' A
#
# COMPACT_ATOMS: atom_id res chain seq x y z
N GLU A 1 -20.04 -14.19 -12.22
CA GLU A 1 -19.24 -14.64 -11.06
C GLU A 1 -17.75 -14.71 -11.36
N ILE A 2 -17.31 -15.41 -12.42
CA ILE A 2 -15.87 -15.50 -12.80
C ILE A 2 -15.22 -14.11 -12.98
N LEU A 3 -15.85 -13.22 -13.76
CA LEU A 3 -15.30 -11.88 -14.00
C LEU A 3 -15.19 -11.04 -12.72
N THR A 4 -16.20 -11.10 -11.86
CA THR A 4 -16.25 -10.36 -10.59
C THR A 4 -15.10 -10.78 -9.68
N LYS A 5 -14.88 -12.09 -9.54
CA LYS A 5 -13.77 -12.63 -8.77
C LYS A 5 -12.42 -12.25 -9.36
N HIS A 6 -12.29 -12.32 -10.68
CA HIS A 6 -11.06 -11.94 -11.37
C HIS A 6 -10.68 -10.48 -11.08
N LEU A 7 -11.64 -9.56 -11.20
CA LEU A 7 -11.40 -8.12 -11.03
C LEU A 7 -11.14 -7.72 -9.57
N PHE A 8 -11.81 -8.36 -8.62
CA PHE A 8 -11.83 -7.95 -7.20
C PHE A 8 -10.95 -8.80 -6.28
N GLU A 9 -10.37 -9.90 -6.75
CA GLU A 9 -9.50 -10.76 -5.94
C GLU A 9 -8.21 -11.10 -6.69
N GLU A 10 -8.32 -11.78 -7.83
CA GLU A 10 -7.15 -12.35 -8.54
C GLU A 10 -6.19 -11.27 -9.06
N MET A 11 -6.71 -10.09 -9.43
CA MET A 11 -5.87 -8.97 -9.86
C MET A 11 -4.95 -8.45 -8.74
N GLU A 12 -5.38 -8.48 -7.48
CA GLU A 12 -4.53 -8.03 -6.37
C GLU A 12 -3.30 -8.93 -6.22
N GLU A 13 -3.47 -10.23 -6.39
CA GLU A 13 -2.37 -11.21 -6.31
C GLU A 13 -1.39 -11.03 -7.47
N MET A 14 -1.90 -10.80 -8.69
CA MET A 14 -1.06 -10.68 -9.89
C MET A 14 -0.32 -9.34 -9.98
N LEU A 15 -0.97 -8.23 -9.61
CA LEU A 15 -0.51 -6.87 -9.92
C LEU A 15 -0.34 -5.99 -8.67
N GLY A 16 -0.79 -6.45 -7.50
CA GLY A 16 -0.77 -5.67 -6.26
C GLY A 16 -1.94 -4.70 -6.10
N GLY A 17 -2.80 -4.56 -7.12
CA GLY A 17 -3.99 -3.72 -7.12
C GLY A 17 -5.19 -4.40 -7.77
N MET A 18 -6.39 -4.00 -7.38
CA MET A 18 -7.66 -4.59 -7.83
C MET A 18 -8.72 -3.53 -8.03
N TRP A 19 -9.82 -3.91 -8.68
CA TRP A 19 -10.99 -3.05 -8.76
C TRP A 19 -11.80 -3.11 -7.46
N ALA A 20 -12.61 -2.08 -7.23
CA ALA A 20 -13.65 -2.09 -6.20
C ALA A 20 -14.85 -1.29 -6.74
N PHE A 21 -16.06 -1.69 -6.37
CA PHE A 21 -17.28 -0.99 -6.75
C PHE A 21 -18.10 -0.67 -5.52
N GLU A 22 -18.34 0.61 -5.28
CA GLU A 22 -19.18 1.11 -4.21
C GLU A 22 -19.94 2.34 -4.74
N THR A 23 -21.23 2.42 -4.43
CA THR A 23 -22.13 3.49 -4.89
C THR A 23 -22.11 4.70 -3.97
N ASP A 24 -21.89 4.50 -2.67
CA ASP A 24 -21.73 5.59 -1.72
C ASP A 24 -20.29 6.15 -1.80
N PRO A 25 -20.10 7.43 -2.16
CA PRO A 25 -18.76 8.02 -2.22
C PRO A 25 -18.01 7.99 -0.88
N ILE A 26 -18.71 8.00 0.26
CA ILE A 26 -18.08 7.95 1.58
C ILE A 26 -17.52 6.55 1.85
N GLU A 27 -18.29 5.51 1.55
CA GLU A 27 -17.83 4.12 1.70
C GLU A 27 -16.73 3.80 0.68
N ALA A 28 -16.83 4.30 -0.55
CA ALA A 28 -15.76 4.19 -1.55
C ALA A 28 -14.45 4.80 -1.04
N ALA A 29 -14.51 5.98 -0.40
CA ALA A 29 -13.34 6.60 0.21
C ALA A 29 -12.75 5.75 1.35
N ARG A 30 -13.60 5.14 2.18
CA ARG A 30 -13.15 4.23 3.25
C ARG A 30 -12.47 2.98 2.69
N LEU A 31 -12.98 2.39 1.61
CA LEU A 31 -12.34 1.25 0.95
C LEU A 31 -10.94 1.60 0.44
N MET A 32 -10.78 2.76 -0.20
CA MET A 32 -9.47 3.24 -0.66
C MET A 32 -8.48 3.42 0.51
N ILE A 33 -8.92 4.06 1.60
CA ILE A 33 -8.08 4.27 2.80
C ILE A 33 -7.68 2.93 3.42
N ALA A 34 -8.63 2.00 3.58
CA ALA A 34 -8.36 0.68 4.14
C ALA A 34 -7.34 -0.11 3.31
N HIS A 35 -7.43 -0.03 1.99
CA HIS A 35 -6.45 -0.67 1.10
C HIS A 35 -5.06 -0.04 1.26
N ILE A 36 -4.97 1.29 1.28
CA ILE A 36 -3.69 2.00 1.49
C ILE A 36 -3.06 1.61 2.84
N ASP A 37 -3.85 1.57 3.92
CA ASP A 37 -3.33 1.25 5.24
C ASP A 37 -2.88 -0.22 5.37
N SER A 38 -3.57 -1.14 4.71
CA SER A 38 -3.12 -2.54 4.56
C SER A 38 -1.74 -2.60 3.89
N LYS A 39 -1.55 -1.89 2.77
CA LYS A 39 -0.26 -1.84 2.07
C LYS A 39 0.82 -1.15 2.91
N ARG A 40 0.50 -0.06 3.62
CA ARG A 40 1.43 0.62 4.55
C ARG A 40 1.92 -0.34 5.63
N LYS A 41 1.03 -1.13 6.20
CA LYS A 41 1.36 -2.15 7.20
C LYS A 41 2.24 -3.26 6.62
N ALA A 42 1.93 -3.75 5.41
CA ALA A 42 2.74 -4.74 4.72
C ALA A 42 4.18 -4.24 4.44
N LEU A 43 4.33 -2.94 4.17
CA LEU A 43 5.63 -2.29 3.95
C LEU A 43 6.32 -1.83 5.26
N GLY A 44 5.67 -1.94 6.41
CA GLY A 44 6.20 -1.48 7.70
C GLY A 44 6.33 0.04 7.84
N ILE A 45 5.55 0.80 7.07
CA ILE A 45 5.49 2.29 7.09
C ILE A 45 4.18 2.80 7.70
N ASP A 46 3.45 1.95 8.42
CA ASP A 46 2.23 2.30 9.16
C ASP A 46 2.51 3.22 10.36
N LYS A 47 3.75 3.23 10.84
CA LYS A 47 4.19 4.06 11.96
C LYS A 47 4.99 5.25 11.49
N ALA A 48 4.77 6.40 12.13
CA ALA A 48 5.63 7.56 11.96
C ALA A 48 7.05 7.20 12.44
N ARG A 49 8.00 7.14 11.50
CA ARG A 49 9.44 7.12 11.83
C ARG A 49 9.92 8.56 11.98
N GLU A 50 10.90 8.76 12.86
CA GLU A 50 11.59 10.04 12.93
C GLU A 50 12.22 10.36 11.58
N ARG A 51 12.00 11.58 11.10
CA ARG A 51 12.57 12.04 9.83
C ARG A 51 14.06 12.31 10.06
N VAL A 52 14.90 11.35 9.71
CA VAL A 52 16.35 11.49 9.83
C VAL A 52 16.90 12.15 8.56
N LEU A 53 17.64 13.24 8.74
CA LEU A 53 18.43 13.83 7.66
C LEU A 53 19.72 13.01 7.52
N TYR A 54 19.82 12.23 6.44
CA TYR A 54 21.04 11.48 6.13
C TYR A 54 22.09 12.40 5.50
N ASP A 55 23.25 12.53 6.13
CA ASP A 55 24.44 13.16 5.55
C ASP A 55 25.20 12.20 4.60
N MET A 56 26.31 12.67 4.04
CA MET A 56 27.11 11.89 3.08
C MET A 56 27.86 10.72 3.71
N GLU A 57 28.19 10.79 5.00
CA GLU A 57 28.87 9.71 5.73
C GLU A 57 27.86 8.58 6.01
N MET A 58 26.71 8.91 6.58
CA MET A 58 25.63 7.96 6.88
C MET A 58 25.11 7.22 5.63
N ARG A 59 25.13 7.86 4.45
CA ARG A 59 24.76 7.20 3.19
C ARG A 59 25.77 6.15 2.73
N ARG A 60 27.06 6.38 2.94
CA ARG A 60 28.11 5.42 2.56
C ARG A 60 28.07 4.18 3.43
N ASP A 61 27.81 4.35 4.72
CA ASP A 61 27.72 3.21 5.65
C ASP A 61 26.53 2.29 5.30
N LEU A 62 25.41 2.85 4.83
CA LEU A 62 24.25 2.09 4.37
C LEU A 62 24.52 1.20 3.15
N GLU A 63 25.42 1.61 2.24
CA GLU A 63 25.78 0.80 1.07
C GLU A 63 26.73 -0.36 1.41
N SER A 64 27.37 -0.31 2.58
CA SER A 64 28.36 -1.30 3.02
C SER A 64 27.80 -2.43 3.90
N ALA A 65 26.52 -2.34 4.29
CA ALA A 65 25.78 -3.30 5.11
C ALA A 65 24.86 -4.19 4.27
#